data_AF-A0A9X9LFC6-F1
#
_entry.id   AF-A0A9X9LFC6-F1
#
_cell.length_a   1.000
_cell.length_b   1.000
_cell.length_c   1.000
_cell.angle_alpha   90.00
_cell.angle_beta   90.00
_cell.angle_gamma   90.00
#
_symmetry.space_group_name_H-M   'P 1'
#
loop_
_entity.id
_entity.type
_entity.pdbx_description
1 polymer ?
#
loop_
_entity_poly.entity_id
_entity_poly.type
_entity_poly.pdbx_seq_one_letter_code
_entity_poly.pdbx_strand_id
1 'polypeptide(L)' 'MFISFLPIMQGWNNIGIIDLIEKRKFNQNSNSTYCIFMVNKPYAITCSVVAFYIPFLLMVLAYYRIYVTAKEH' A
#
# COMPACT_ATOMS: atom_id res chain seq x y z
N MET A 1 4.04 11.33 3.86
CA MET A 1 4.01 11.22 5.34
C MET A 1 2.60 10.94 5.86
N PHE A 2 1.59 11.77 5.59
CA PHE A 2 0.19 11.54 6.04
C PHE A 2 -0.49 10.28 5.47
N ILE A 3 -0.23 9.93 4.22
CA ILE A 3 -0.79 8.73 3.56
C ILE A 3 -0.06 7.43 3.90
N SER A 4 1.09 7.50 4.57
CA SER A 4 1.98 6.35 4.79
C SER A 4 2.12 6.05 6.28
N PHE A 5 2.61 7.01 7.09
CA PHE A 5 2.88 6.77 8.51
C PHE A 5 1.61 6.76 9.36
N LEU A 6 0.67 7.65 9.11
CA LEU A 6 -0.57 7.75 9.90
C LEU A 6 -1.40 6.45 9.88
N PRO A 7 -1.77 5.89 8.70
CA PRO A 7 -2.62 4.69 8.66
C PRO A 7 -1.91 3.41 9.12
N ILE A 8 -0.57 3.37 9.12
CA ILE A 8 0.22 2.25 9.66
C ILE A 8 0.36 2.37 11.18
N MET A 9 0.64 3.57 11.72
CA MET A 9 0.80 3.80 13.16
C MET A 9 -0.53 3.74 13.93
N GLN A 10 -1.66 4.00 13.28
CA GLN A 10 -3.00 3.84 13.87
C GLN A 10 -3.54 2.40 13.80
N GLY A 11 -2.79 1.43 13.26
CA GLY A 11 -3.15 0.02 13.26
C GLY A 11 -4.33 -0.36 12.35
N TRP A 12 -4.74 0.52 11.44
CA TRP A 12 -5.87 0.28 10.53
C TRP A 12 -5.64 -0.88 9.57
N ASN A 13 -4.37 -1.22 9.35
CA ASN A 13 -3.95 -2.38 8.57
C ASN A 13 -4.35 -3.72 9.22
N ASN A 14 -4.59 -3.78 10.53
CA ASN A 14 -4.88 -5.03 11.25
C ASN A 14 -6.35 -5.19 11.65
N ILE A 15 -7.19 -4.15 11.51
CA ILE A 15 -8.62 -4.19 11.86
C ILE A 15 -9.30 -5.34 11.09
N GLY A 16 -9.89 -6.28 11.83
CA GLY A 16 -10.59 -7.47 11.32
C GLY A 16 -9.72 -8.70 11.03
N ILE A 17 -8.39 -8.64 11.17
CA ILE A 17 -7.46 -9.79 10.96
C ILE A 17 -6.57 -10.03 12.19
N ILE A 18 -6.86 -9.40 13.32
CA ILE A 18 -6.06 -9.43 14.55
C ILE A 18 -5.85 -10.88 15.04
N ASP A 19 -6.92 -11.67 15.13
CA ASP A 19 -6.86 -13.07 15.58
C ASP A 19 -6.05 -13.98 14.63
N LEU A 20 -6.06 -13.67 13.32
CA LEU A 20 -5.29 -14.42 12.32
C LEU A 20 -3.81 -14.07 12.39
N ILE A 21 -3.48 -12.80 12.66
CA ILE A 21 -2.10 -12.34 12.89
C ILE A 21 -1.56 -12.98 14.17
N GLU A 22 -2.35 -13.00 15.24
CA GLU A 22 -1.98 -13.58 16.53
C GLU A 22 -1.78 -15.11 16.43
N LYS A 23 -2.72 -15.84 15.79
CA LYS A 23 -2.55 -17.27 15.48
C LYS A 23 -1.29 -17.56 14.68
N ARG A 24 -0.95 -16.71 13.70
CA ARG A 24 0.27 -16.90 12.90
C ARG A 24 1.54 -16.61 13.69
N LYS A 25 1.49 -15.63 14.60
CA LYS A 25 2.57 -15.32 15.55
C LYS A 25 2.85 -16.51 16.46
N PHE A 26 1.80 -17.14 16.99
CA PHE A 26 1.91 -18.26 17.94
C PHE A 26 2.30 -19.59 17.26
N ASN A 27 1.88 -19.83 16.01
CA ASN A 27 2.28 -21.01 15.24
C ASN A 27 3.73 -20.98 14.75
N GLN A 28 4.39 -19.82 14.78
CA GLN A 28 5.80 -19.66 14.41
C GLN A 28 6.71 -19.96 15.61
N ASN A 29 6.65 -21.19 16.10
CA ASN A 29 7.43 -21.67 17.25
C ASN A 29 8.90 -22.05 16.89
N SER A 30 9.57 -21.28 16.03
CA SER A 30 10.94 -21.60 15.62
C SER A 30 11.74 -20.38 15.18
N ASN A 31 12.48 -19.77 16.11
CA ASN A 31 13.78 -19.08 15.96
C ASN A 31 14.10 -18.27 14.67
N SER A 32 13.10 -17.76 13.95
CA SER A 32 13.26 -16.97 12.73
C SER A 32 12.47 -15.68 12.88
N THR A 33 13.15 -14.57 13.06
CA THR A 33 12.58 -13.23 13.11
C THR A 33 12.25 -12.78 11.69
N TYR A 34 10.97 -12.79 11.32
CA TYR A 34 10.48 -12.26 10.05
C TYR A 34 9.71 -10.95 10.26
N CYS A 35 10.03 -9.92 9.47
CA CYS A 35 9.25 -8.69 9.40
C CYS A 35 8.32 -8.76 8.19
N ILE A 36 7.16 -9.41 8.35
CA ILE A 36 6.16 -9.53 7.29
C ILE A 36 5.10 -8.46 7.48
N PHE A 37 4.88 -7.66 6.45
CA PHE A 37 3.83 -6.66 6.42
C PHE A 37 2.47 -7.32 6.16
N MET A 38 1.80 -7.77 7.23
CA MET A 38 0.43 -8.26 7.18
C MET A 38 -0.56 -7.12 7.29
N VAL A 39 -1.47 -7.06 6.32
CA VAL A 39 -2.53 -6.06 6.24
C VAL A 39 -3.82 -6.70 5.78
N ASN A 40 -4.96 -6.06 6.06
CA ASN A 40 -6.25 -6.51 5.54
C ASN A 40 -6.38 -6.23 4.02
N LYS A 41 -7.24 -7.00 3.36
CA LYS A 41 -7.53 -6.84 1.92
C LYS A 41 -7.98 -5.41 1.55
N PRO A 42 -8.97 -4.79 2.21
CA PRO A 42 -9.43 -3.47 1.80
C PRO A 42 -8.35 -2.38 1.96
N TYR A 43 -7.53 -2.46 2.99
CA TYR A 43 -6.39 -1.58 3.24
C TYR A 43 -5.33 -1.74 2.15
N ALA A 44 -4.99 -2.98 1.79
CA ALA A 44 -4.05 -3.25 0.70
C ALA A 44 -4.50 -2.60 -0.60
N ILE A 45 -5.79 -2.73 -0.94
CA ILE A 45 -6.36 -2.15 -2.16
C ILE A 45 -6.33 -0.62 -2.09
N THR A 46 -6.91 -0.03 -1.05
CA THR A 46 -7.03 1.43 -0.92
C THR A 46 -5.66 2.11 -0.89
N CYS A 47 -4.72 1.59 -0.10
CA CYS A 47 -3.38 2.15 -0.01
C CYS A 47 -2.65 2.07 -1.36
N SER A 48 -2.76 0.93 -2.06
CA SER A 48 -2.17 0.78 -3.40
C SER A 48 -2.78 1.77 -4.41
N VAL A 49 -4.11 1.94 -4.41
CA VAL A 49 -4.81 2.88 -5.30
C VAL A 49 -4.33 4.31 -5.10
N VAL A 50 -4.33 4.77 -3.85
CA VAL A 50 -4.01 6.16 -3.53
C VAL A 50 -2.52 6.46 -3.71
N ALA A 51 -1.64 5.55 -3.27
CA ALA A 51 -0.20 5.78 -3.27
C ALA A 51 0.46 5.51 -4.63
N PHE A 52 -0.07 4.59 -5.43
CA PHE A 52 0.55 4.18 -6.69
C PHE A 52 -0.32 4.51 -7.90
N TYR A 53 -1.55 4.01 -7.97
CA TYR A 53 -2.34 4.07 -9.20
C TYR A 53 -2.80 5.49 -9.56
N ILE A 54 -3.20 6.31 -8.58
CA ILE A 54 -3.59 7.71 -8.84
C ILE A 54 -2.38 8.53 -9.34
N PRO A 55 -1.22 8.56 -8.65
CA PRO A 55 -0.04 9.26 -9.17
C PRO A 55 0.42 8.74 -10.53
N PHE A 56 0.38 7.42 -10.76
CA PHE A 56 0.75 6.82 -12.04
C PHE A 56 -0.15 7.32 -13.19
N LEU A 57 -1.47 7.32 -13.00
CA LEU A 57 -2.41 7.84 -14.00
C LEU A 57 -2.16 9.32 -14.32
N LEU A 58 -1.93 10.14 -13.29
CA LEU A 58 -1.61 11.56 -13.49
C LEU A 58 -0.32 11.75 -14.28
N MET A 59 0.72 10.95 -14.00
CA MET A 59 1.95 10.98 -14.77
C MET A 59 1.73 10.59 -16.23
N VAL A 60 1.00 9.52 -16.51
CA VAL A 60 0.70 9.09 -17.88
C VAL A 60 -0.04 10.19 -18.65
N LEU A 61 -1.04 10.82 -18.04
CA LEU A 61 -1.78 11.92 -18.67
C LEU A 61 -0.90 13.14 -18.92
N ALA A 62 -0.06 13.52 -17.94
CA ALA A 62 0.87 14.62 -18.09
C ALA A 62 1.86 14.37 -19.24
N TYR A 63 2.48 13.18 -19.28
CA TYR A 63 3.40 12.81 -20.35
C TYR A 63 2.73 12.72 -21.71
N TYR A 64 1.49 12.23 -21.77
CA TYR A 64 0.72 12.22 -23.00
C TYR A 64 0.50 13.64 -23.53
N ARG A 65 0.12 14.58 -22.65
CA ARG A 65 -0.03 16.00 -23.03
C ARG A 65 1.28 16.59 -23.54
N ILE A 66 2.38 16.35 -22.83
CA ILE A 66 3.72 16.80 -23.23
C ILE A 66 4.08 16.24 -24.61
N TYR A 67 3.85 14.95 -24.85
CA TYR A 67 4.14 14.31 -26.13
C TYR A 67 3.36 14.94 -27.29
N VAL A 68 2.06 15.20 -27.10
CA VAL A 68 1.23 15.85 -28.14
C VAL A 68 1.77 17.24 -28.46
N THR A 69 2.05 18.07 -27.44
CA THR A 69 2.60 19.42 -27.64
C THR A 69 3.99 19.38 -28.29
N ALA A 70 4.84 18.42 -27.92
CA ALA A 70 6.17 18.26 -28.51
C ALA A 70 6.12 17.79 -29.97
N LYS A 71 5.09 17.04 -30.36
CA LYS A 71 4.89 16.57 -31.74
C LYS A 71 4.28 17.63 -32.66
N GLU A 72 3.58 18.61 -32.11
CA GLU A 72 3.04 19.75 -32.86
C GLU A 72 4.12 20.78 -33.25
N HIS A 73 5.31 20.70 -32.64
CA HIS A 73 6.52 21.44 -33.02
C HIS A 73 7.48 20.58 -33.84
#